data_AF-A0A2G5VRV9-F1
#
_entry.id   AF-A0A2G5VRV9-F1
#
_cell.length_a   1.000
_cell.length_b   1.000
_cell.length_c   1.000
_cell.angle_alpha   90.00
_cell.angle_beta   90.00
_cell.angle_gamma   90.00
#
_symmetry.space_group_name_H-M   'P 1'
#
loop_
_entity.id
_entity.type
_entity.pdbx_description
1 polymer ?
#
loop_
_entity_poly.entity_id
_entity_poly.type
_entity_poly.pdbx_seq_one_letter_code
_entity_poly.pdbx_strand_id
1 'polypeptide(L)'
;MIIEKAYSISKTDEDTLRTYADFLYIEKDYQGAAQKYMEYFAVQDPLFRINFIPPERVDDLKRMEKAPEKLYDEQIFHRLRICTAHSGFLTMSLLTCQWLRTGKSKSFTKSMRLLANNETRDVGANCAEFIIDIQAVELLSQHYQANRMTKSLNTLYAGASSLSANQNVGPVLYREEMKRRTCRMLTTLSSTYFGLHI
;
A
#
# COMPACT_ATOMS: atom_id res chain seq x y z
N MET A 1 9.92 25.45 12.00
CA MET A 1 9.28 24.63 13.07
C MET A 1 10.30 23.69 13.73
N ILE A 2 10.08 23.19 14.96
CA ILE A 2 11.07 22.30 15.65
C ILE A 2 11.30 20.99 14.89
N ILE A 3 10.22 20.37 14.37
CA ILE A 3 10.29 19.11 13.63
C ILE A 3 11.05 19.26 12.31
N GLU A 4 10.86 20.36 11.57
CA GLU A 4 11.65 20.67 10.37
C GLU A 4 13.14 20.81 10.67
N LYS A 5 13.49 21.44 11.79
CA LYS A 5 14.89 21.55 12.23
C LYS A 5 15.46 20.18 12.59
N ALA A 6 14.71 19.33 13.30
CA ALA A 6 15.13 17.96 13.60
C ALA A 6 15.36 17.16 12.30
N TYR A 7 14.43 17.23 11.35
CA TYR A 7 14.58 16.60 10.04
C TYR A 7 15.78 17.15 9.24
N SER A 8 16.08 18.44 9.34
CA SER A 8 17.25 19.02 8.66
C SER A 8 18.57 18.52 9.23
N ILE A 9 18.60 18.12 10.51
CA ILE A 9 19.79 17.61 11.20
C ILE A 9 19.98 16.12 10.87
N SER A 10 18.91 15.34 10.89
CA SER A 10 18.93 13.93 10.49
C SER A 10 17.74 13.59 9.60
N LYS A 11 18.01 13.41 8.30
CA LYS A 11 16.99 13.06 7.30
C LYS A 11 16.63 11.57 7.29
N THR A 12 17.39 10.76 8.01
CA THR A 12 17.25 9.29 8.05
C THR A 12 16.82 8.81 9.43
N ASP A 13 16.51 9.70 10.37
CA ASP A 13 15.99 9.32 11.66
C ASP A 13 14.51 8.91 11.54
N GLU A 14 14.21 7.65 11.89
CA GLU A 14 12.91 7.02 11.69
C GLU A 14 11.79 7.71 12.47
N ASP A 15 12.06 8.02 13.75
CA ASP A 15 11.10 8.67 14.65
C ASP A 15 10.80 10.10 14.19
N THR A 16 11.82 10.83 13.75
CA THR A 16 11.67 12.16 13.16
C THR A 16 10.84 12.12 11.88
N LEU A 17 11.11 11.16 10.98
CA LEU A 17 10.35 10.98 9.73
C LEU A 17 8.88 10.67 10.00
N ARG A 18 8.61 9.72 10.90
CA ARG A 18 7.25 9.34 11.30
C ARG A 18 6.51 10.51 11.91
N THR A 19 7.13 11.21 12.87
CA THR A 19 6.55 12.37 13.54
C THR A 19 6.28 13.51 12.55
N TYR A 20 7.18 13.73 11.59
CA TYR A 20 6.98 14.77 10.59
C TYR A 20 5.85 14.42 9.63
N ALA A 21 5.77 13.18 9.16
CA ALA A 21 4.66 12.72 8.35
C ALA A 21 3.31 12.90 9.05
N ASP A 22 3.26 12.60 10.35
CA ASP A 22 2.07 12.75 11.18
C ASP A 22 1.65 14.20 11.36
N PHE A 23 2.63 15.08 11.56
CA PHE A 23 2.41 16.52 11.62
C PHE A 23 1.82 17.02 10.30
N LEU A 24 2.43 16.69 9.16
CA LEU A 24 1.94 17.08 7.83
C LEU A 24 0.53 16.56 7.56
N TYR A 25 0.24 15.33 7.99
CA TYR A 25 -1.09 14.74 7.87
C TYR A 25 -2.14 15.54 8.66
N ILE A 26 -1.80 15.96 9.88
CA ILE A 26 -2.69 16.77 10.73
C ILE A 26 -2.93 18.16 10.12
N GLU A 27 -1.89 18.76 9.55
CA GLU A 27 -1.96 20.03 8.79
C GLU A 27 -2.65 19.90 7.43
N LYS A 28 -3.11 18.69 7.08
CA LYS A 28 -3.76 18.35 5.80
C LYS A 28 -2.85 18.53 4.58
N ASP A 29 -1.54 18.63 4.78
CA ASP A 29 -0.55 18.43 3.71
C ASP A 29 -0.39 16.94 3.44
N TYR A 30 -1.38 16.38 2.73
CA TYR A 30 -1.43 14.95 2.43
C TYR A 30 -0.31 14.50 1.49
N GLN A 31 0.14 15.38 0.59
CA GLN A 31 1.21 15.04 -0.33
C GLN A 31 2.55 14.99 0.41
N GLY A 32 2.85 15.99 1.24
CA GLY A 32 4.03 15.96 2.11
C GLY A 32 4.00 14.81 3.10
N ALA A 33 2.84 14.52 3.71
CA ALA A 33 2.68 13.40 4.62
C ALA A 33 2.98 12.05 3.96
N ALA A 34 2.40 11.79 2.78
CA ALA A 34 2.68 10.56 2.03
C ALA A 34 4.15 10.44 1.66
N GLN A 35 4.77 11.53 1.21
CA GLN A 35 6.21 11.54 0.91
C GLN A 35 7.02 11.12 2.14
N LYS A 36 6.75 11.69 3.33
CA LYS A 36 7.46 11.33 4.56
C LYS A 36 7.19 9.91 5.04
N TYR A 37 5.99 9.36 4.82
CA TYR A 37 5.76 7.92 5.06
C TYR A 37 6.57 7.03 4.11
N MET A 38 6.72 7.42 2.85
CA MET A 38 7.57 6.66 1.93
C MET A 38 9.06 6.78 2.31
N GLU A 39 9.51 7.92 2.85
CA GLU A 39 10.90 8.10 3.32
C GLU A 39 11.14 7.21 4.53
N TYR A 40 10.18 7.17 5.45
CA TYR A 40 10.20 6.25 6.59
C TYR A 40 10.39 4.81 6.14
N PHE A 41 9.63 4.33 5.14
CA PHE A 41 9.81 2.98 4.61
C PHE A 41 11.17 2.78 3.91
N ALA A 42 11.66 3.78 3.18
CA ALA A 42 12.93 3.69 2.47
C ALA A 42 14.14 3.61 3.42
N VAL A 43 14.06 4.26 4.59
CA VAL A 43 15.11 4.15 5.63
C VAL A 43 15.18 2.73 6.18
N GLN A 44 14.03 2.04 6.30
CA GLN A 44 13.97 0.66 6.78
C GLN A 44 14.54 -0.33 5.76
N ASP A 45 14.13 -0.18 4.50
CA ASP A 45 14.63 -0.96 3.38
C ASP A 45 14.54 -0.11 2.10
N PRO A 46 15.68 0.35 1.55
CA PRO A 46 15.72 1.17 0.34
C PRO A 46 15.15 0.47 -0.90
N LEU A 47 15.10 -0.87 -0.90
CA LEU A 47 14.52 -1.68 -1.97
C LEU A 47 13.06 -2.05 -1.69
N PHE A 48 12.46 -1.52 -0.62
CA PHE A 48 11.09 -1.76 -0.21
C PHE A 48 10.75 -3.25 -0.09
N ARG A 49 11.71 -4.11 0.29
CA ARG A 49 11.45 -5.56 0.53
C ARG A 49 10.83 -5.79 1.91
N ILE A 50 10.01 -4.84 2.35
CA ILE A 50 9.35 -4.84 3.64
C ILE A 50 8.19 -5.83 3.60
N ASN A 51 8.19 -6.75 4.56
CA ASN A 51 7.12 -7.73 4.68
C ASN A 51 6.06 -7.25 5.67
N PHE A 52 4.96 -6.70 5.16
CA PHE A 52 3.81 -6.30 6.00
C PHE A 52 2.83 -7.45 6.27
N ILE A 53 3.12 -8.65 5.78
CA ILE A 53 2.21 -9.80 5.85
C ILE A 53 2.36 -10.45 7.24
N PRO A 54 1.29 -10.50 8.04
CA PRO A 54 1.33 -11.24 9.30
C PRO A 54 1.45 -12.75 9.03
N PRO A 55 2.16 -13.49 9.89
CA PRO A 55 2.17 -14.94 9.82
C PRO A 55 0.77 -15.52 10.10
N GLU A 56 0.36 -16.51 9.30
CA GLU A 56 -0.92 -17.22 9.48
C GLU A 56 -0.89 -18.23 10.65
N ARG A 57 0.32 -18.62 11.11
CA ARG A 57 0.53 -19.56 12.23
C ARG A 57 1.56 -19.03 13.22
N VAL A 58 1.38 -19.39 14.49
CA VAL A 58 2.27 -18.98 15.59
C VAL A 58 3.72 -19.47 15.38
N ASP A 59 3.91 -20.62 14.74
CA ASP A 59 5.25 -21.16 14.47
C ASP A 59 6.02 -20.41 13.37
N ASP A 60 5.33 -19.66 12.52
CA ASP A 60 5.97 -18.78 11.52
C ASP A 60 6.56 -17.51 12.17
N LEU A 61 6.03 -17.08 13.33
CA LEU A 61 6.60 -15.97 14.11
C LEU A 61 8.04 -16.26 14.55
N LYS A 62 8.35 -17.53 14.86
CA LYS A 62 9.69 -17.96 15.30
C LYS A 62 10.71 -18.01 14.16
N ARG A 63 10.25 -18.11 12.90
CA ARG A 63 11.10 -18.16 11.69
C ARG A 63 11.24 -16.80 10.99
N MET A 64 10.47 -15.79 11.39
CA MET A 64 10.70 -14.41 10.98
C MET A 64 11.90 -13.86 11.73
N GLU A 65 13.08 -14.38 11.40
CA GLU A 65 14.34 -14.07 12.06
C GLU A 65 14.81 -12.62 11.87
N LYS A 66 14.03 -11.71 11.24
CA LYS A 66 14.49 -10.33 10.96
C LYS A 66 13.50 -9.28 10.42
N ALA A 67 12.19 -9.50 10.40
CA ALA A 67 11.27 -8.39 10.11
C ALA A 67 10.69 -7.93 11.44
N PRO A 68 11.13 -6.79 12.00
CA PRO A 68 10.67 -6.36 13.32
C PRO A 68 9.16 -6.16 13.28
N GLU A 69 8.42 -6.77 14.20
CA GLU A 69 7.04 -6.36 14.51
C GLU A 69 6.94 -4.83 14.74
N LYS A 70 8.06 -4.18 15.11
CA LYS A 70 8.19 -2.72 15.20
C LYS A 70 7.83 -1.95 13.91
N LEU A 71 7.89 -2.55 12.72
CA LEU A 71 7.68 -1.84 11.44
C LEU A 71 6.22 -1.82 10.97
N TYR A 72 5.38 -2.69 11.53
CA TYR A 72 3.98 -2.73 11.14
C TYR A 72 3.19 -1.74 12.00
N ASP A 73 3.10 -0.51 11.51
CA ASP A 73 2.22 0.51 12.08
C ASP A 73 0.98 0.67 11.21
N GLU A 74 -0.13 0.11 11.67
CA GLU A 74 -1.43 0.16 11.00
C GLU A 74 -1.93 1.61 10.79
N GLN A 75 -1.55 2.53 11.67
CA GLN A 75 -1.93 3.92 11.55
C GLN A 75 -1.26 4.58 10.33
N ILE A 76 -0.03 4.16 9.96
CA ILE A 76 0.60 4.62 8.72
C ILE A 76 -0.28 4.24 7.53
N PHE A 77 -0.74 2.99 7.44
CA PHE A 77 -1.56 2.53 6.30
C PHE A 77 -2.92 3.21 6.24
N HIS A 78 -3.55 3.47 7.39
CA HIS A 78 -4.79 4.25 7.44
C HIS A 78 -4.60 5.67 6.90
N ARG A 79 -3.50 6.33 7.26
CA ARG A 79 -3.18 7.68 6.80
C ARG A 79 -2.72 7.70 5.36
N LEU A 80 -1.90 6.74 4.95
CA LEU A 80 -1.42 6.60 3.57
C LEU A 80 -2.60 6.41 2.62
N ARG A 81 -3.58 5.54 2.95
CA ARG A 81 -4.84 5.43 2.20
C ARG A 81 -5.49 6.79 1.96
N ILE A 82 -5.63 7.58 3.02
CA ILE A 82 -6.25 8.91 2.94
C ILE A 82 -5.41 9.84 2.07
N CYS A 83 -4.09 9.86 2.27
CA CYS A 83 -3.20 10.71 1.49
C CYS A 83 -3.24 10.36 -0.01
N THR A 84 -3.19 9.07 -0.34
CA THR A 84 -3.27 8.55 -1.71
C THR A 84 -4.60 8.90 -2.37
N ALA A 85 -5.71 8.84 -1.62
CA ALA A 85 -7.01 9.30 -2.12
C ALA A 85 -7.02 10.81 -2.40
N HIS A 86 -6.48 11.63 -1.50
CA HIS A 86 -6.39 13.09 -1.69
C HIS A 86 -5.46 13.49 -2.84
N SER A 87 -4.47 12.66 -3.19
CA SER A 87 -3.63 12.86 -4.38
C SER A 87 -4.32 12.45 -5.70
N GLY A 88 -5.53 11.88 -5.66
CA GLY A 88 -6.31 11.44 -6.81
C GLY A 88 -6.04 10.00 -7.27
N PHE A 89 -5.22 9.24 -6.55
CA PHE A 89 -4.90 7.84 -6.86
C PHE A 89 -5.86 6.90 -6.09
N LEU A 90 -7.08 6.76 -6.58
CA LEU A 90 -8.19 6.13 -5.85
C LEU A 90 -8.11 4.60 -5.87
N THR A 91 -7.60 4.00 -6.95
CA THR A 91 -7.34 2.56 -6.97
C THR A 91 -6.19 2.24 -6.03
N MET A 92 -5.11 3.02 -6.04
CA MET A 92 -3.98 2.82 -5.11
C MET A 92 -4.42 3.00 -3.64
N SER A 93 -5.27 4.00 -3.36
CA SER A 93 -5.91 4.15 -2.04
C SER A 93 -6.69 2.90 -1.63
N LEU A 94 -7.48 2.33 -2.55
CA LEU A 94 -8.18 1.08 -2.27
C LEU A 94 -7.20 -0.05 -1.95
N LEU A 95 -6.11 -0.17 -2.71
CA LEU A 95 -5.11 -1.22 -2.52
C LEU A 95 -4.27 -1.05 -1.25
N THR A 96 -4.12 0.16 -0.71
CA THR A 96 -3.50 0.34 0.62
C THR A 96 -4.31 -0.32 1.74
N CYS A 97 -5.62 -0.57 1.53
CA CYS A 97 -6.45 -1.27 2.53
C CYS A 97 -6.06 -2.73 2.73
N GLN A 98 -5.34 -3.33 1.78
CA GLN A 98 -4.86 -4.72 1.85
C GLN A 98 -3.92 -4.93 3.04
N TRP A 99 -3.19 -3.87 3.43
CA TRP A 99 -2.28 -3.82 4.57
C TRP A 99 -2.96 -3.40 5.88
N LEU A 100 -4.29 -3.48 5.99
CA LEU A 100 -4.99 -3.25 7.26
C LEU A 100 -5.36 -4.59 7.90
N ARG A 101 -5.18 -4.73 9.21
CA ARG A 101 -5.68 -5.83 10.04
C ARG A 101 -7.06 -5.49 10.61
N THR A 102 -7.21 -4.29 11.15
CA THR A 102 -8.45 -3.83 11.79
C THR A 102 -9.28 -2.98 10.82
N GLY A 103 -10.60 -3.18 10.83
CA GLY A 103 -11.52 -2.40 10.00
C GLY A 103 -11.25 -2.47 8.48
N LYS A 104 -10.55 -3.52 8.01
CA LYS A 104 -10.18 -3.72 6.59
C LYS A 104 -11.39 -3.59 5.67
N SER A 105 -12.45 -4.37 5.89
CA SER A 105 -13.67 -4.33 5.06
C SER A 105 -14.31 -2.95 5.00
N LYS A 106 -14.40 -2.26 6.15
CA LYS A 106 -14.93 -0.89 6.23
C LYS A 106 -14.07 0.09 5.43
N SER A 107 -12.76 -0.09 5.46
CA SER A 107 -11.79 0.72 4.72
C SER A 107 -11.88 0.48 3.21
N PHE A 108 -12.05 -0.77 2.78
CA PHE A 108 -12.34 -1.10 1.39
C PHE A 108 -13.63 -0.45 0.91
N THR A 109 -14.73 -0.58 1.65
CA THR A 109 -16.02 0.04 1.29
C THR A 109 -15.90 1.55 1.14
N LYS A 110 -15.18 2.22 2.06
CA LYS A 110 -14.95 3.68 1.97
C LYS A 110 -14.14 4.05 0.72
N SER A 111 -13.03 3.36 0.46
CA SER A 111 -12.19 3.64 -0.72
C SER A 111 -12.93 3.35 -2.01
N MET A 112 -13.73 2.29 -2.05
CA MET A 112 -14.53 1.94 -3.22
C MET A 112 -15.61 2.98 -3.49
N ARG A 113 -16.24 3.54 -2.46
CA ARG A 113 -17.18 4.67 -2.62
C ARG A 113 -16.49 5.91 -3.20
N LEU A 114 -15.25 6.18 -2.81
CA LEU A 114 -14.48 7.28 -3.40
C LEU A 114 -14.18 7.01 -4.88
N LEU A 115 -13.69 5.82 -5.21
CA LEU A 115 -13.40 5.41 -6.58
C LEU A 115 -14.65 5.42 -7.47
N ALA A 116 -15.79 4.95 -6.97
CA ALA A 116 -17.03 4.89 -7.74
C ALA A 116 -17.62 6.29 -8.06
N ASN A 117 -17.32 7.29 -7.25
CA ASN A 117 -17.92 8.62 -7.34
C ASN A 117 -16.99 9.70 -7.91
N ASN A 118 -15.72 9.36 -8.21
CA ASN A 118 -14.73 10.33 -8.65
C ASN A 118 -13.85 9.75 -9.75
N GLU A 119 -13.33 10.63 -10.60
CA GLU A 119 -12.27 10.25 -11.53
C GLU A 119 -10.97 9.98 -10.77
N THR A 120 -10.21 9.00 -11.26
CA THR A 120 -8.91 8.67 -10.68
C THR A 120 -7.78 8.95 -11.65
N ARG A 121 -6.64 9.36 -11.09
CA ARG A 121 -5.38 9.59 -11.81
C ARG A 121 -4.59 8.31 -12.06
N ASP A 122 -4.88 7.24 -11.33
CA ASP A 122 -4.24 5.94 -11.59
C ASP A 122 -4.95 5.20 -12.73
N VAL A 123 -4.15 4.46 -13.51
CA VAL A 123 -4.70 3.54 -14.50
C VAL A 123 -5.03 2.25 -13.76
N GLY A 124 -6.28 2.05 -13.37
CA GLY A 124 -6.69 0.91 -12.55
C GLY A 124 -6.25 -0.47 -13.08
N ALA A 125 -6.13 -0.63 -14.41
CA ALA A 125 -5.57 -1.84 -15.03
C ALA A 125 -4.11 -2.10 -14.65
N ASN A 126 -3.29 -1.04 -14.54
CA ASN A 126 -1.89 -1.13 -14.14
C ASN A 126 -1.74 -1.48 -12.64
N CYS A 127 -2.80 -1.30 -11.85
CA CYS A 127 -2.79 -1.62 -10.43
C CYS A 127 -3.07 -3.10 -10.13
N ALA A 128 -3.48 -3.90 -11.13
CA ALA A 128 -3.82 -5.32 -10.96
C ALA A 128 -2.66 -6.14 -10.36
N GLU A 129 -1.43 -5.76 -10.67
CA GLU A 129 -0.21 -6.42 -10.21
C GLU A 129 0.17 -6.13 -8.75
N PHE A 130 -0.52 -5.19 -8.10
CA PHE A 130 -0.32 -4.86 -6.68
C PHE A 130 -1.32 -5.60 -5.77
N ILE A 131 -2.25 -6.36 -6.35
CA ILE A 131 -3.34 -6.97 -5.61
C ILE A 131 -2.86 -8.26 -4.92
N ILE A 132 -3.03 -8.32 -3.60
CA ILE A 132 -2.75 -9.47 -2.74
C ILE A 132 -3.99 -9.95 -1.99
N ASP A 133 -5.09 -9.18 -2.00
CA ASP A 133 -6.31 -9.46 -1.25
C ASP A 133 -7.49 -9.73 -2.22
N ILE A 134 -8.20 -10.83 -1.99
CA ILE A 134 -9.35 -11.24 -2.82
C ILE A 134 -10.50 -10.24 -2.75
N GLN A 135 -10.68 -9.57 -1.61
CA GLN A 135 -11.72 -8.54 -1.46
C GLN A 135 -11.49 -7.37 -2.42
N ALA A 136 -10.23 -7.03 -2.70
CA ALA A 136 -9.91 -6.00 -3.68
C ALA A 136 -10.28 -6.45 -5.11
N VAL A 137 -10.01 -7.72 -5.46
CA VAL A 137 -10.37 -8.31 -6.75
C VAL A 137 -11.89 -8.26 -6.96
N GLU A 138 -12.66 -8.72 -5.97
CA GLU A 138 -14.12 -8.75 -6.04
C GLU A 138 -14.70 -7.35 -6.27
N LEU A 139 -14.32 -6.39 -5.43
CA LEU A 139 -14.84 -5.03 -5.51
C LEU A 139 -14.45 -4.36 -6.85
N LEU A 140 -13.19 -4.49 -7.27
CA LEU A 140 -12.73 -3.88 -8.53
C LEU A 140 -13.39 -4.55 -9.74
N SER A 141 -13.59 -5.87 -9.71
CA SER A 141 -14.25 -6.58 -10.81
C SER A 141 -15.71 -6.12 -10.99
N GLN A 142 -16.46 -5.98 -9.90
CA GLN A 142 -17.82 -5.45 -9.92
C GLN A 142 -17.85 -4.01 -10.45
N HIS A 143 -16.92 -3.16 -9.98
CA HIS A 143 -16.82 -1.78 -10.43
C HIS A 143 -16.50 -1.68 -11.92
N TYR A 144 -15.51 -2.43 -12.41
CA TYR A 144 -15.13 -2.43 -13.83
C TYR A 144 -16.23 -3.01 -14.72
N GLN A 145 -16.94 -4.04 -14.26
CA GLN A 145 -18.08 -4.60 -14.99
C GLN A 145 -19.22 -3.58 -15.10
N ALA A 146 -19.59 -2.93 -13.99
CA ALA A 146 -20.65 -1.92 -13.96
C ALA A 146 -20.35 -0.72 -14.88
N ASN A 147 -19.08 -0.34 -15.00
CA ASN A 147 -18.63 0.78 -15.82
C ASN A 147 -18.17 0.37 -17.24
N ARG A 148 -18.40 -0.88 -17.65
CA ARG A 148 -18.02 -1.41 -18.97
C ARG A 148 -16.51 -1.25 -19.28
N MET A 149 -15.67 -1.32 -18.27
CA MET A 149 -14.21 -1.21 -18.37
C MET A 149 -13.57 -2.56 -18.72
N THR A 150 -13.92 -3.14 -19.88
CA THR A 150 -13.56 -4.52 -20.26
C THR A 150 -12.05 -4.77 -20.25
N LYS A 151 -11.23 -3.80 -20.69
CA LYS A 151 -9.76 -3.94 -20.67
C LYS A 151 -9.21 -4.06 -19.25
N SER A 152 -9.69 -3.21 -18.33
CA SER A 152 -9.29 -3.24 -16.92
C SER A 152 -9.75 -4.52 -16.24
N LEU A 153 -10.97 -4.98 -16.54
CA LEU A 153 -11.50 -6.24 -16.02
C LEU A 153 -10.67 -7.45 -16.48
N ASN A 154 -10.34 -7.53 -17.77
CA ASN A 154 -9.51 -8.62 -18.30
C ASN A 154 -8.10 -8.60 -17.70
N THR A 155 -7.52 -7.41 -17.52
CA THR A 155 -6.19 -7.25 -16.90
C THR A 155 -6.22 -7.65 -15.42
N LEU A 156 -7.28 -7.27 -14.70
CA LEU A 156 -7.52 -7.66 -13.32
C LEU A 156 -7.57 -9.18 -13.19
N TYR A 157 -8.35 -9.86 -14.03
CA TYR A 157 -8.44 -11.32 -14.00
C TYR A 157 -7.13 -11.99 -14.42
N ALA A 158 -6.43 -11.50 -15.44
CA ALA A 158 -5.11 -12.03 -15.80
C ALA A 158 -4.11 -11.94 -14.62
N GLY A 159 -4.11 -10.81 -13.89
CA GLY A 159 -3.26 -10.61 -12.72
C GLY A 159 -3.69 -11.40 -11.47
N ALA A 160 -4.99 -11.57 -11.25
CA ALA A 160 -5.55 -12.33 -10.14
C ALA A 160 -5.47 -13.85 -10.35
N SER A 161 -5.64 -14.31 -11.59
CA SER A 161 -5.59 -15.73 -11.98
C SER A 161 -4.17 -16.21 -12.32
N SER A 162 -3.14 -15.38 -12.14
CA SER A 162 -1.74 -15.82 -12.26
C SER A 162 -1.48 -16.97 -11.28
N LEU A 163 -0.78 -18.02 -11.71
CA LEU A 163 -0.46 -19.20 -10.89
C LEU A 163 0.19 -18.85 -9.54
N SER A 164 0.95 -17.75 -9.49
CA SER A 164 1.58 -17.22 -8.28
C SER A 164 0.59 -16.60 -7.28
N ALA A 165 -0.60 -16.20 -7.72
CA ALA A 165 -1.66 -15.59 -6.91
C ALA A 165 -2.78 -16.56 -6.52
N ASN A 166 -2.68 -17.84 -6.92
CA ASN A 166 -3.64 -18.86 -6.53
C ASN A 166 -3.51 -19.13 -5.02
N GLN A 167 -4.58 -18.98 -4.24
CA GLN A 167 -4.54 -19.25 -2.80
C GLN A 167 -4.27 -20.73 -2.47
N ASN A 168 -4.34 -21.62 -3.46
CA ASN A 168 -4.00 -23.04 -3.33
C ASN A 168 -2.53 -23.37 -3.63
N VAL A 169 -1.68 -22.40 -4.00
CA VAL A 169 -0.23 -22.66 -4.05
C VAL A 169 0.35 -22.80 -2.66
N GLY A 170 1.44 -23.56 -2.55
CA GLY A 170 2.12 -23.76 -1.27
C GLY A 170 2.49 -22.44 -0.58
N PRO A 171 2.50 -22.39 0.76
CA PRO A 171 2.59 -21.16 1.54
C PRO A 171 3.85 -20.33 1.26
N VAL A 172 4.93 -20.97 0.80
CA VAL A 172 6.18 -20.30 0.42
C VAL A 172 5.98 -19.43 -0.83
N LEU A 173 5.38 -19.98 -1.88
CA LEU A 173 5.15 -19.27 -3.15
C LEU A 173 4.16 -18.12 -2.97
N TYR A 174 3.11 -18.35 -2.18
CA TYR A 174 2.13 -17.32 -1.83
C TYR A 174 2.80 -16.13 -1.12
N ARG A 175 3.65 -16.39 -0.11
CA ARG A 175 4.38 -15.34 0.62
C ARG A 175 5.33 -14.54 -0.28
N GLU A 176 6.09 -15.22 -1.13
CA GLU A 176 7.01 -14.54 -2.06
C GLU A 176 6.26 -13.68 -3.07
N GLU A 177 5.12 -14.15 -3.58
CA GLU A 177 4.28 -13.34 -4.46
C GLU A 177 3.73 -12.10 -3.75
N MET A 178 3.21 -12.26 -2.54
CA MET A 178 2.70 -11.12 -1.77
C MET A 178 3.79 -10.10 -1.44
N LYS A 179 5.01 -10.56 -1.07
CA LYS A 179 6.18 -9.68 -0.88
C LYS A 179 6.51 -8.93 -2.16
N ARG A 180 6.57 -9.64 -3.29
CA ARG A 180 6.85 -9.04 -4.61
C ARG A 180 5.82 -7.97 -4.95
N ARG A 181 4.53 -8.25 -4.82
CA ARG A 181 3.44 -7.29 -5.11
C ARG A 181 3.46 -6.09 -4.17
N THR A 182 3.72 -6.31 -2.88
CA THR A 182 3.88 -5.23 -1.88
C THR A 182 5.05 -4.33 -2.21
N CYS A 183 6.23 -4.91 -2.47
CA CYS A 183 7.44 -4.18 -2.87
C CYS A 183 7.19 -3.34 -4.13
N ARG A 184 6.53 -3.90 -5.14
CA ARG A 184 6.18 -3.17 -6.37
C ARG A 184 5.23 -2.00 -6.11
N MET A 185 4.22 -2.20 -5.25
CA MET A 185 3.28 -1.15 -4.89
C MET A 185 3.98 -0.01 -4.15
N LEU A 186 4.82 -0.32 -3.15
CA LEU A 186 5.61 0.68 -2.42
C LEU A 186 6.57 1.42 -3.35
N THR A 187 7.26 0.71 -4.24
CA THR A 187 8.15 1.33 -5.23
C THR A 187 7.38 2.30 -6.12
N THR A 188 6.19 1.91 -6.58
CA THR A 188 5.33 2.77 -7.43
C THR A 188 4.83 4.00 -6.66
N LEU A 189 4.42 3.85 -5.41
CA LEU A 189 4.04 4.98 -4.55
C LEU A 189 5.24 5.90 -4.31
N SER A 190 6.41 5.35 -4.04
CA SER A 190 7.65 6.10 -3.90
C SER A 190 7.97 6.90 -5.15
N SER A 191 7.94 6.29 -6.34
CA SER A 191 8.14 7.02 -7.59
C SER A 191 7.12 8.15 -7.79
N THR A 192 5.88 7.94 -7.35
CA THR A 192 4.81 8.95 -7.44
C THR A 192 5.06 10.15 -6.53
N TYR A 193 5.55 9.93 -5.30
CA TYR A 193 5.75 10.99 -4.32
C TYR A 193 7.14 11.63 -4.34
N PHE A 194 8.18 10.89 -4.78
CA PHE A 194 9.55 11.37 -4.86
C PHE A 194 10.00 11.80 -6.25
N GLY A 195 9.38 11.28 -7.32
CA GLY A 195 10.00 11.27 -8.64
C GLY A 195 11.22 10.34 -8.76
N LEU A 196 11.46 9.47 -7.78
CA LEU A 196 12.52 8.46 -7.82
C LEU A 196 12.10 7.32 -8.75
N HIS A 197 12.74 7.22 -9.90
CA HIS A 197 12.79 5.98 -10.68
C HIS A 197 13.92 5.13 -10.08
N ILE A 198 13.57 4.05 -9.39
CA ILE A 198 14.52 3.01 -8.94
C ILE A 198 14.63 1.95 -10.05
#